data_AF-A0A8H7CYV2-F1
#
_entry.id   AF-A0A8H7CYV2-F1
#
_cell.length_a   1.000
_cell.length_b   1.000
_cell.length_c   1.000
_cell.angle_alpha   90.00
_cell.angle_beta   90.00
_cell.angle_gamma   90.00
#
_symmetry.space_group_name_H-M   'P 1'
#
loop_
_entity.id
_entity.type
_entity.pdbx_description
1 polymer ?
#
loop_
_entity_poly.entity_id
_entity_poly.type
_entity_poly.pdbx_seq_one_letter_code
_entity_poly.pdbx_strand_id
1 'polypeptide(L)'
;MPTSTEQPEEVNFLVCDSLLDLTGYQYVLVIDQLKELVEPGTNISKDITAVHVRAAALTGRLKSLARAANSETRHTKNLTAAARHDMDQSHLGLQNLLYEKRHLEREIEKCRQFASVYQDIPLYTLEEFKALAPPEARSDDVLFDEHQLLLNRLSFEFVERQRLDKMKTDLLQQKEELLKESKAKLNTMDSIKTQIETLVKVAVDVQKKVDELALPIPAMDTDAPG
;
A
#
# COMPACT_ATOMS: atom_id res chain seq x y z
N MET A 1 17.71 20.82 -25.05
CA MET A 1 17.33 21.68 -26.19
C MET A 1 16.06 21.10 -26.81
N PRO A 2 15.07 21.91 -27.20
CA PRO A 2 15.16 23.31 -27.57
C PRO A 2 14.71 24.27 -26.45
N THR A 3 15.48 25.32 -26.30
CA THR A 3 15.10 26.61 -25.74
C THR A 3 14.17 27.30 -26.74
N SER A 4 12.94 27.57 -26.34
CA SER A 4 12.07 28.63 -26.88
C SER A 4 12.00 29.68 -25.77
N THR A 5 12.76 30.76 -25.77
CA THR A 5 12.87 31.83 -26.78
C THR A 5 11.50 32.24 -27.28
N GLU A 6 10.74 32.90 -26.41
CA GLU A 6 9.81 33.94 -26.81
C GLU A 6 9.67 34.92 -25.63
N GLN A 7 10.40 36.02 -25.72
CA GLN A 7 10.19 37.25 -24.94
C GLN A 7 9.35 38.29 -25.73
N PRO A 8 8.10 38.04 -26.18
CA PRO A 8 7.28 39.09 -26.75
C PRO A 8 6.41 39.81 -25.68
N GLU A 9 6.22 39.23 -24.50
CA GLU A 9 5.23 39.75 -23.53
C GLU A 9 5.72 40.97 -22.73
N GLU A 10 6.98 41.01 -22.31
CA GLU A 10 7.56 42.19 -21.63
C GLU A 10 7.58 43.42 -22.55
N VAL A 11 7.77 43.21 -23.85
CA VAL A 11 7.80 44.28 -24.85
C VAL A 11 6.42 44.89 -25.02
N ASN A 12 5.35 44.09 -25.03
CA ASN A 12 3.98 44.60 -25.20
C ASN A 12 3.48 45.43 -24.01
N PHE A 13 3.92 45.10 -22.78
CA PHE A 13 3.54 45.87 -21.60
C PHE A 13 4.23 47.25 -21.56
N LEU A 14 5.54 47.31 -21.82
CA LEU A 14 6.26 48.59 -21.93
C LEU A 14 5.77 49.46 -23.11
N VAL A 15 5.42 48.83 -24.24
CA VAL A 15 4.88 49.54 -25.39
C VAL A 15 3.51 50.15 -25.08
N CYS A 16 2.63 49.44 -24.38
CA CYS A 16 1.33 49.99 -23.95
C CYS A 16 1.48 51.21 -23.03
N ASP A 17 2.43 51.18 -22.08
CA ASP A 17 2.66 52.29 -21.15
C ASP A 17 3.17 53.54 -21.88
N SER A 18 4.14 53.37 -22.81
CA SER A 18 4.64 54.46 -23.65
C SER A 18 3.60 55.02 -24.64
N LEU A 19 2.67 54.19 -25.13
CA LEU A 19 1.57 54.61 -25.99
C LEU A 19 0.49 55.35 -25.20
N LEU A 20 0.20 54.92 -23.96
CA LEU A 20 -0.72 55.62 -23.07
C LEU A 20 -0.18 57.01 -22.72
N ASP A 21 1.12 57.13 -22.46
CA ASP A 21 1.76 58.41 -22.25
C ASP A 21 1.65 59.30 -23.50
N LEU A 22 2.00 58.78 -24.68
CA LEU A 22 1.95 59.55 -25.93
C LEU A 22 0.51 59.99 -26.29
N THR A 23 -0.47 59.12 -26.11
CA THR A 23 -1.90 59.44 -26.33
C THR A 23 -2.43 60.41 -25.27
N GLY A 24 -1.96 60.30 -24.02
CA GLY A 24 -2.19 61.26 -22.95
C GLY A 24 -1.66 62.66 -23.27
N TYR A 25 -0.42 62.77 -23.73
CA TYR A 25 0.17 64.03 -24.19
C TYR A 25 -0.62 64.64 -25.36
N GLN A 26 -1.06 63.82 -26.33
CA GLN A 26 -1.90 64.31 -27.42
C GLN A 26 -3.29 64.79 -26.95
N TYR A 27 -3.87 64.14 -25.94
CA TYR A 27 -5.14 64.53 -25.36
C TYR A 27 -5.04 65.89 -24.65
N VAL A 28 -4.01 66.06 -23.82
CA VAL A 28 -3.71 67.32 -23.13
C VAL A 28 -3.47 68.45 -24.14
N LEU A 29 -2.69 68.20 -25.19
CA LEU A 29 -2.41 69.17 -26.24
C LEU A 29 -3.69 69.66 -26.96
N VAL A 30 -4.60 68.74 -27.30
CA VAL A 30 -5.87 69.11 -27.96
C VAL A 30 -6.79 69.89 -27.02
N ILE A 31 -6.79 69.56 -25.73
CA ILE A 31 -7.54 70.30 -24.71
C ILE A 31 -6.99 71.71 -24.53
N ASP A 32 -5.67 71.89 -24.48
CA ASP A 32 -5.06 73.20 -24.33
C ASP A 32 -5.30 74.08 -25.57
N GLN A 33 -5.26 73.49 -26.78
CA GLN A 33 -5.68 74.17 -28.01
C GLN A 33 -7.16 74.57 -28.01
N LEU A 34 -8.04 73.81 -27.36
CA LEU A 34 -9.45 74.18 -27.18
C LEU A 34 -9.61 75.31 -26.17
N LYS A 35 -8.84 75.31 -25.08
CA LYS A 35 -8.85 76.39 -24.07
C LYS A 35 -8.37 77.72 -24.65
N GLU A 36 -7.31 77.70 -25.46
CA GLU A 36 -6.76 78.88 -26.13
C GLU A 36 -7.79 79.60 -27.02
N LEU A 37 -8.77 78.87 -27.57
CA LEU A 37 -9.86 79.44 -28.36
C LEU A 37 -10.90 80.19 -27.52
N VAL A 38 -10.96 79.93 -26.21
CA VAL A 38 -11.93 80.50 -25.28
C VAL A 38 -11.33 81.67 -24.48
N GLU A 39 -10.00 81.88 -24.54
CA GLU A 39 -9.36 82.93 -23.76
C GLU A 39 -9.80 84.35 -24.20
N PRO A 40 -10.08 85.26 -23.23
CA PRO A 40 -10.75 86.54 -23.48
C PRO A 40 -9.92 87.57 -24.25
N GLY A 41 -8.62 87.36 -24.44
CA GLY A 41 -7.71 88.30 -25.13
C GLY A 41 -7.63 88.16 -26.65
N THR A 42 -8.09 87.05 -27.23
CA THR A 42 -7.77 86.66 -28.61
C THR A 42 -8.94 86.76 -29.59
N ASN A 43 -10.12 87.15 -29.10
CA ASN A 43 -11.41 86.96 -29.79
C ASN A 43 -12.12 88.24 -30.25
N ILE A 44 -11.54 89.43 -30.03
CA ILE A 44 -12.26 90.70 -30.31
C ILE A 44 -12.31 91.04 -31.82
N SER A 45 -11.57 90.33 -32.68
CA SER A 45 -11.47 90.63 -34.13
C SER A 45 -11.50 89.40 -35.07
N LYS A 46 -11.80 88.19 -34.57
CA LYS A 46 -11.76 86.96 -35.41
C LYS A 46 -13.14 86.63 -35.98
N ASP A 47 -13.15 86.19 -37.24
CA ASP A 47 -14.33 85.63 -37.91
C ASP A 47 -14.89 84.45 -37.09
N ILE A 48 -16.13 84.62 -36.61
CA ILE A 48 -16.87 83.65 -35.78
C ILE A 48 -16.94 82.28 -36.49
N THR A 49 -17.07 82.29 -37.83
CA THR A 49 -17.12 81.09 -38.66
C THR A 49 -15.82 80.29 -38.56
N ALA A 50 -14.68 80.98 -38.63
CA ALA A 50 -13.36 80.36 -38.53
C ALA A 50 -13.09 79.74 -37.15
N VAL A 51 -13.60 80.36 -36.07
CA VAL A 51 -13.53 79.82 -34.71
C VAL A 51 -14.36 78.53 -34.59
N HIS A 52 -15.58 78.52 -35.12
CA HIS A 52 -16.43 77.32 -35.12
C HIS A 52 -15.83 76.16 -35.91
N VAL A 53 -15.26 76.42 -37.09
CA VAL A 53 -14.59 75.38 -37.90
C VAL A 53 -13.42 74.77 -37.15
N ARG A 54 -12.60 75.61 -36.49
CA ARG A 54 -11.44 75.13 -35.71
C ARG A 54 -11.87 74.34 -34.47
N ALA A 55 -12.89 74.80 -33.73
CA ALA A 55 -13.43 74.08 -32.59
C ALA A 55 -14.03 72.72 -32.99
N ALA A 56 -14.75 72.66 -34.12
CA ALA A 56 -15.29 71.43 -34.67
C ALA A 56 -14.18 70.43 -35.06
N ALA A 57 -13.09 70.91 -35.67
CA ALA A 57 -11.94 70.09 -36.02
C ALA A 57 -11.23 69.52 -34.78
N LEU A 58 -10.97 70.34 -33.76
CA LEU A 58 -10.36 69.90 -32.50
C LEU A 58 -11.26 68.90 -31.74
N THR A 59 -12.57 69.13 -31.72
CA THR A 59 -13.54 68.20 -31.13
C THR A 59 -13.58 66.87 -31.90
N GLY A 60 -13.50 66.91 -33.23
CA GLY A 60 -13.37 65.72 -34.07
C GLY A 60 -12.12 64.91 -33.74
N ARG A 61 -10.98 65.60 -33.59
CA ARG A 61 -9.70 65.00 -33.17
C ARG A 61 -9.79 64.38 -31.78
N LEU A 62 -10.38 65.07 -30.80
CA LEU A 62 -10.59 64.54 -29.46
C LEU A 62 -11.42 63.25 -29.46
N LYS A 63 -12.53 63.24 -30.22
CA LYS A 63 -13.37 62.03 -30.39
C LYS A 63 -12.61 60.87 -31.05
N SER A 64 -11.70 61.17 -31.99
CA SER A 64 -10.87 60.13 -32.61
C SER A 64 -9.87 59.52 -31.62
N LEU A 65 -9.22 60.35 -30.80
CA LEU A 65 -8.30 59.90 -29.74
C LEU A 65 -9.03 59.08 -28.68
N ALA A 66 -10.22 59.50 -28.26
CA ALA A 66 -11.03 58.74 -27.30
C ALA A 66 -11.44 57.36 -27.85
N ARG A 67 -11.79 57.26 -29.14
CA ARG A 67 -12.07 55.97 -29.78
C ARG A 67 -10.83 55.08 -29.86
N ALA A 68 -9.67 55.64 -30.19
CA ALA A 68 -8.41 54.90 -30.22
C ALA A 68 -8.06 54.35 -28.83
N ALA A 69 -8.09 55.18 -27.79
CA ALA A 69 -7.81 54.76 -26.41
C ALA A 69 -8.77 53.65 -25.92
N ASN A 70 -10.06 53.76 -26.23
CA ASN A 70 -11.05 52.73 -25.90
C ASN A 70 -10.80 51.42 -26.66
N SER A 71 -10.37 51.50 -27.93
CA SER A 71 -10.01 50.34 -28.74
C SER A 71 -8.80 49.61 -28.15
N GLU A 72 -7.74 50.34 -27.81
CA GLU A 72 -6.54 49.78 -27.19
C GLU A 72 -6.85 49.16 -25.82
N THR A 73 -7.64 49.84 -24.99
CA THR A 73 -8.09 49.29 -23.70
C THR A 73 -8.87 47.99 -23.88
N ARG A 74 -9.69 47.89 -24.92
CA ARG A 74 -10.43 46.66 -25.22
C ARG A 74 -9.49 45.58 -25.74
N HIS A 75 -8.50 45.94 -26.54
CA HIS A 75 -7.49 45.02 -27.05
C HIS A 75 -6.68 44.40 -25.92
N THR A 76 -6.13 45.21 -25.01
CA THR A 76 -5.36 44.73 -23.84
C THR A 76 -6.21 43.86 -22.92
N LYS A 77 -7.46 44.25 -22.65
CA LYS A 77 -8.41 43.40 -21.90
C LYS A 77 -8.62 42.03 -22.54
N ASN A 78 -8.76 41.98 -23.86
CA ASN A 78 -8.93 40.72 -24.58
C ASN A 78 -7.66 39.87 -24.52
N LEU A 79 -6.48 40.47 -24.68
CA LEU A 79 -5.20 39.76 -24.57
C LEU A 79 -5.00 39.17 -23.18
N THR A 80 -5.21 39.96 -22.11
CA THR A 80 -5.10 39.46 -20.74
C THR A 80 -6.15 38.37 -20.44
N ALA A 81 -7.36 38.50 -20.97
CA ALA A 81 -8.38 37.47 -20.80
C ALA A 81 -8.01 36.15 -21.51
N ALA A 82 -7.41 36.23 -22.71
CA ALA A 82 -6.92 35.06 -23.43
C ALA A 82 -5.77 34.37 -22.68
N ALA A 83 -4.75 35.13 -22.27
CA ALA A 83 -3.62 34.60 -21.49
C ALA A 83 -4.10 33.95 -20.17
N ARG A 84 -5.07 34.58 -19.49
CA ARG A 84 -5.69 34.00 -18.29
C ARG A 84 -6.41 32.69 -18.59
N HIS A 85 -7.13 32.61 -19.70
CA HIS A 85 -7.82 31.39 -20.11
C HIS A 85 -6.85 30.24 -20.35
N ASP A 86 -5.74 30.50 -21.04
CA ASP A 86 -4.71 29.50 -21.34
C ASP A 86 -4.01 29.01 -20.06
N MET A 87 -3.77 29.91 -19.11
CA MET A 87 -3.27 29.57 -17.77
C MET A 87 -4.26 28.67 -17.03
N ASP A 88 -5.56 29.02 -17.02
CA ASP A 88 -6.60 28.24 -16.34
C ASP A 88 -6.74 26.83 -16.95
N GLN A 89 -6.67 26.70 -18.28
CA GLN A 89 -6.64 25.42 -19.00
C GLN A 89 -5.44 24.56 -18.58
N SER A 90 -4.24 25.16 -18.54
CA SER A 90 -3.02 24.48 -18.13
C SER A 90 -3.09 24.03 -16.66
N HIS A 91 -3.64 24.88 -15.79
CA HIS A 91 -3.86 24.55 -14.38
C HIS A 91 -4.83 23.38 -14.22
N LEU A 92 -5.92 23.33 -14.99
CA LEU A 92 -6.84 22.19 -14.98
C LEU A 92 -6.13 20.89 -15.42
N GLY A 93 -5.30 20.95 -16.46
CA GLY A 93 -4.47 19.82 -16.89
C GLY A 93 -3.55 19.30 -15.79
N LEU A 94 -2.87 20.22 -15.07
CA LEU A 94 -2.04 19.87 -13.92
C LEU A 94 -2.86 19.19 -12.81
N GLN A 95 -4.06 19.71 -12.48
CA GLN A 95 -4.90 19.09 -11.45
C GLN A 95 -5.33 17.67 -11.82
N ASN A 96 -5.64 17.41 -13.09
CA ASN A 96 -5.96 16.06 -13.59
C ASN A 96 -4.78 15.10 -13.39
N LEU A 97 -3.56 15.53 -13.78
CA LEU A 97 -2.34 14.71 -13.61
C LEU A 97 -2.03 14.47 -12.12
N LEU A 98 -2.21 15.47 -11.26
CA LEU A 98 -2.03 15.31 -9.81
C LEU A 98 -3.04 14.34 -9.22
N TYR A 99 -4.28 14.34 -9.71
CA TYR A 99 -5.30 13.38 -9.30
C TYR A 99 -4.90 11.96 -9.72
N GLU A 100 -4.49 11.78 -10.97
CA GLU A 100 -4.05 10.48 -11.51
C GLU A 100 -2.84 9.95 -10.74
N LYS A 101 -1.81 10.79 -10.53
CA LYS A 101 -0.66 10.44 -9.70
C LYS A 101 -1.07 9.95 -8.31
N ARG A 102 -1.91 10.71 -7.60
CA ARG A 102 -2.38 10.33 -6.26
C ARG A 102 -3.20 9.03 -6.29
N HIS A 103 -3.96 8.79 -7.36
CA HIS A 103 -4.71 7.54 -7.52
C HIS A 103 -3.76 6.35 -7.68
N LEU A 104 -2.79 6.45 -8.58
CA LEU A 104 -1.78 5.42 -8.80
C LEU A 104 -0.94 5.15 -7.54
N GLU A 105 -0.53 6.19 -6.81
CA GLU A 105 0.19 6.03 -5.54
C GLU A 105 -0.63 5.23 -4.53
N ARG A 106 -1.94 5.48 -4.43
CA ARG A 106 -2.83 4.69 -3.56
C ARG A 106 -2.97 3.24 -4.02
N GLU A 107 -3.10 3.00 -5.32
CA GLU A 107 -3.19 1.63 -5.83
C GLU A 107 -1.87 0.86 -5.64
N ILE A 108 -0.71 1.51 -5.85
CA ILE A 108 0.61 0.93 -5.57
C ILE A 108 0.72 0.56 -4.09
N GLU A 109 0.31 1.45 -3.20
CA GLU A 109 0.35 1.19 -1.76
C GLU A 109 -0.57 0.03 -1.36
N LYS A 110 -1.77 -0.06 -1.94
CA LYS A 110 -2.65 -1.24 -1.76
C LYS A 110 -1.99 -2.53 -2.22
N CYS A 111 -1.33 -2.51 -3.39
CA CYS A 111 -0.62 -3.68 -3.90
C CYS A 111 0.58 -4.06 -3.02
N ARG A 112 1.29 -3.08 -2.43
CA ARG A 112 2.40 -3.32 -1.51
C ARG A 112 1.94 -3.86 -0.15
N GLN A 113 0.78 -3.44 0.30
CA GLN A 113 0.14 -3.96 1.53
C GLN A 113 -0.40 -5.38 1.38
N PHE A 114 -0.30 -5.98 0.19
CA PHE A 114 -0.58 -7.39 0.01
C PHE A 114 0.44 -8.23 0.79
N ALA A 115 0.10 -8.54 2.04
CA ALA A 115 0.82 -9.49 2.87
C ALA A 115 0.36 -10.90 2.53
N SER A 116 1.20 -11.65 1.83
CA SER A 116 0.98 -13.06 1.57
C SER A 116 1.46 -13.90 2.74
N VAL A 117 0.64 -14.87 3.17
CA VAL A 117 0.91 -15.76 4.31
C VAL A 117 2.27 -16.46 4.27
N TYR A 118 2.87 -16.66 3.07
CA TYR A 118 4.17 -17.32 2.96
C TYR A 118 5.33 -16.55 3.63
N GLN A 119 5.19 -15.25 3.86
CA GLN A 119 6.24 -14.42 4.48
C GLN A 119 6.42 -14.72 5.97
N ASP A 120 5.39 -15.21 6.64
CA ASP A 120 5.39 -15.48 8.09
C ASP A 120 5.67 -16.96 8.42
N ILE A 121 5.88 -17.81 7.42
CA ILE A 121 6.13 -19.23 7.64
C ILE A 121 7.56 -19.42 8.15
N PRO A 122 7.77 -20.07 9.31
CA PRO A 122 9.11 -20.47 9.72
C PRO A 122 9.62 -21.53 8.75
N LEU A 123 10.64 -21.16 7.96
CA LEU A 123 11.31 -22.03 6.99
C LEU A 123 12.66 -22.46 7.55
N TYR A 124 13.14 -23.63 7.11
CA TYR A 124 14.55 -24.00 7.27
C TYR A 124 15.48 -22.88 6.82
N THR A 125 16.59 -22.71 7.53
CA THR A 125 17.64 -21.74 7.16
C THR A 125 18.23 -22.11 5.80
N LEU A 126 18.89 -21.14 5.16
CA LEU A 126 19.48 -21.36 3.85
C LEU A 126 20.58 -22.44 3.87
N GLU A 127 21.31 -22.56 4.98
CA GLU A 127 22.33 -23.60 5.18
C GLU A 127 21.71 -24.99 5.32
N GLU A 128 20.65 -25.11 6.13
CA GLU A 128 19.92 -26.38 6.31
C GLU A 128 19.23 -26.82 5.01
N PHE A 129 18.60 -25.90 4.29
CA PHE A 129 18.04 -26.18 2.97
C PHE A 129 19.12 -26.66 2.00
N LYS A 130 20.27 -25.96 1.98
CA LYS A 130 21.42 -26.37 1.17
C LYS A 130 22.05 -27.69 1.60
N ALA A 131 21.77 -28.22 2.78
CA ALA A 131 22.26 -29.53 3.21
C ALA A 131 21.25 -30.65 2.92
N LEU A 132 19.97 -30.40 3.19
CA LEU A 132 18.91 -31.41 3.26
C LEU A 132 18.06 -31.52 1.99
N ALA A 133 17.93 -30.44 1.21
CA ALA A 133 17.04 -30.44 0.05
C ALA A 133 17.52 -31.39 -1.06
N PRO A 134 16.67 -31.89 -1.96
CA PRO A 134 17.12 -32.69 -3.11
C PRO A 134 18.10 -31.90 -4.01
N PRO A 135 19.01 -32.58 -4.74
CA PRO A 135 19.96 -31.90 -5.64
C PRO A 135 19.26 -31.14 -6.77
N GLU A 136 18.10 -31.62 -7.22
CA GLU A 136 17.25 -30.96 -8.22
C GLU A 136 16.76 -29.58 -7.78
N ALA A 137 16.58 -29.37 -6.47
CA ALA A 137 16.12 -28.12 -5.87
C ALA A 137 17.27 -27.15 -5.52
N ARG A 138 18.53 -27.55 -5.75
CA ARG A 138 19.76 -26.82 -5.37
C ARG A 138 20.69 -26.56 -6.56
N SER A 139 20.19 -26.56 -7.80
CA SER A 139 21.02 -26.24 -8.96
C SER A 139 21.55 -24.80 -8.87
N ASP A 140 22.73 -24.55 -9.46
CA ASP A 140 23.37 -23.22 -9.40
C ASP A 140 22.49 -22.13 -10.05
N ASP A 141 21.77 -22.46 -11.11
CA ASP A 141 20.82 -21.55 -11.77
C ASP A 141 19.67 -21.13 -10.85
N VAL A 142 19.19 -22.07 -10.02
CA VAL A 142 18.12 -21.84 -9.03
C VAL A 142 18.63 -21.02 -7.85
N LEU A 143 19.89 -21.21 -7.46
CA LEU A 143 20.49 -20.46 -6.35
C LEU A 143 20.75 -18.99 -6.71
N PHE A 144 20.85 -18.66 -7.99
CA PHE A 144 21.05 -17.30 -8.47
C PHE A 144 19.76 -16.49 -8.57
N ASP A 145 18.62 -17.14 -8.82
CA ASP A 145 17.30 -16.50 -8.84
C ASP A 145 16.60 -16.60 -7.47
N GLU A 146 16.50 -15.46 -6.77
CA GLU A 146 15.88 -15.37 -5.44
C GLU A 146 14.44 -15.89 -5.41
N HIS A 147 13.66 -15.65 -6.47
CA HIS A 147 12.27 -16.08 -6.52
C HIS A 147 12.16 -17.60 -6.67
N GLN A 148 12.97 -18.19 -7.56
CA GLN A 148 13.02 -19.64 -7.72
C GLN A 148 13.55 -20.34 -6.46
N LEU A 149 14.56 -19.74 -5.82
CA LEU A 149 15.07 -20.22 -4.54
C LEU A 149 13.96 -20.24 -3.48
N LEU A 150 13.16 -19.18 -3.36
CA LEU A 150 12.05 -19.12 -2.40
C LEU A 150 10.98 -20.18 -2.70
N LEU A 151 10.59 -20.35 -3.96
CA LEU A 151 9.63 -21.39 -4.37
C LEU A 151 10.12 -22.80 -4.00
N ASN A 152 11.39 -23.09 -4.26
CA ASN A 152 11.97 -24.40 -3.94
C ASN A 152 12.09 -24.61 -2.43
N ARG A 153 12.41 -23.57 -1.66
CA ARG A 153 12.38 -23.61 -0.19
C ARG A 153 10.98 -23.91 0.36
N LEU A 154 9.95 -23.25 -0.19
CA LEU A 154 8.55 -23.49 0.18
C LEU A 154 8.09 -24.91 -0.18
N SER A 155 8.45 -25.39 -1.38
CA SER A 155 8.14 -26.75 -1.82
C SER A 155 8.79 -27.80 -0.92
N PHE A 156 10.07 -27.60 -0.56
CA PHE A 156 10.78 -28.49 0.35
C PHE A 156 10.14 -28.53 1.74
N GLU A 157 9.83 -27.35 2.31
CA GLU A 157 9.15 -27.25 3.60
C GLU A 157 7.80 -27.99 3.58
N PHE A 158 7.03 -27.83 2.50
CA PHE A 158 5.75 -28.51 2.35
C PHE A 158 5.89 -30.04 2.37
N VAL A 159 6.85 -30.58 1.61
CA VAL A 159 7.12 -32.02 1.57
C VAL A 159 7.58 -32.53 2.94
N GLU A 160 8.48 -31.82 3.62
CA GLU A 160 8.96 -32.22 4.94
C GLU A 160 7.84 -32.18 5.99
N ARG A 161 6.98 -31.15 5.98
CA ARG A 161 5.82 -31.11 6.88
C ARG A 161 4.84 -32.25 6.63
N GLN A 162 4.59 -32.60 5.37
CA GLN A 162 3.75 -33.75 5.03
C GLN A 162 4.36 -35.06 5.53
N ARG A 163 5.68 -35.23 5.39
CA ARG A 163 6.41 -36.39 5.89
C ARG A 163 6.33 -36.50 7.42
N LEU A 164 6.55 -35.39 8.13
CA LEU A 164 6.48 -35.33 9.59
C LEU A 164 5.06 -35.57 10.12
N ASP A 165 4.03 -35.04 9.47
CA ASP A 165 2.64 -35.24 9.88
C ASP A 165 2.19 -36.70 9.69
N LYS A 166 2.63 -37.33 8.60
CA LYS A 166 2.43 -38.78 8.39
C LYS A 166 3.12 -39.59 9.48
N MET A 167 4.40 -39.33 9.75
CA MET A 167 5.15 -40.01 10.80
C MET A 167 4.51 -39.83 12.19
N LYS A 168 4.02 -38.63 12.50
CA LYS A 168 3.30 -38.35 13.74
C LYS A 168 2.01 -39.17 13.83
N THR A 169 1.24 -39.24 12.74
CA THR A 169 0.00 -40.01 12.69
C THR A 169 0.26 -41.50 12.91
N ASP A 170 1.28 -42.05 12.23
CA ASP A 170 1.70 -43.45 12.38
C ASP A 170 2.14 -43.76 13.83
N LEU A 171 2.93 -42.86 14.44
CA LEU A 171 3.37 -43.00 15.83
C LEU A 171 2.21 -42.90 16.83
N LEU A 172 1.22 -42.04 16.57
CA LEU A 172 0.02 -41.94 17.41
C LEU A 172 -0.80 -43.21 17.33
N GLN A 173 -0.93 -43.81 16.14
CA GLN A 173 -1.61 -45.09 15.97
C GLN A 173 -0.87 -46.21 16.74
N GLN A 174 0.45 -46.32 16.59
CA GLN A 174 1.25 -47.31 17.32
C GLN A 174 1.12 -47.12 18.85
N LYS A 175 1.14 -45.88 19.32
CA LYS A 175 0.91 -45.58 20.74
C LYS A 175 -0.47 -46.07 21.20
N GLU A 176 -1.52 -45.84 20.42
CA GLU A 176 -2.87 -46.28 20.76
C GLU A 176 -2.99 -47.81 20.79
N GLU A 177 -2.36 -48.50 19.83
CA GLU A 177 -2.30 -49.97 19.78
C GLU A 177 -1.56 -50.54 21.00
N LEU A 178 -0.40 -49.98 21.36
CA LEU A 178 0.35 -50.39 22.55
C LEU A 178 -0.42 -50.13 23.85
N LEU A 179 -1.16 -49.01 23.94
CA LEU A 179 -2.02 -48.74 25.10
C LEU A 179 -3.17 -49.74 25.21
N LYS A 180 -3.79 -50.14 24.08
CA LYS A 180 -4.81 -51.19 24.04
C LYS A 180 -4.23 -52.54 24.47
N GLU A 181 -3.06 -52.90 23.95
CA GLU A 181 -2.37 -54.14 24.33
C GLU A 181 -1.99 -54.14 25.82
N SER A 182 -1.44 -53.04 26.33
CA SER A 182 -1.11 -52.89 27.75
C SER A 182 -2.34 -53.03 28.65
N LYS A 183 -3.48 -52.44 28.26
CA LYS A 183 -4.73 -52.57 29.01
C LYS A 183 -5.27 -54.01 28.96
N ALA A 184 -5.17 -54.67 27.81
CA ALA A 184 -5.56 -56.08 27.68
C ALA A 184 -4.69 -56.99 28.58
N LYS A 185 -3.36 -56.79 28.57
CA LYS A 185 -2.43 -57.51 29.45
C LYS A 185 -2.73 -57.27 30.93
N LEU A 186 -3.01 -56.03 31.32
CA LEU A 186 -3.40 -55.71 32.70
C LEU A 186 -4.68 -56.46 33.10
N ASN A 187 -5.73 -56.43 32.28
CA ASN A 187 -6.97 -57.15 32.54
C ASN A 187 -6.73 -58.68 32.66
N THR A 188 -5.87 -59.26 31.81
CA THR A 188 -5.52 -60.68 31.92
C THR A 188 -4.74 -60.99 33.20
N MET A 189 -3.84 -60.10 33.62
CA MET A 189 -3.08 -60.23 34.86
C MET A 189 -4.01 -60.17 36.08
N ASP A 190 -4.97 -59.25 36.09
CA ASP A 190 -5.97 -59.14 37.16
C ASP A 190 -6.88 -60.38 37.22
N SER A 191 -7.22 -60.95 36.05
CA SER A 191 -7.96 -62.22 35.97
C SER A 191 -7.13 -63.41 36.50
N ILE A 192 -5.85 -63.49 36.16
CA ILE A 192 -4.95 -64.54 36.70
C ILE A 192 -4.81 -64.37 38.22
N LYS A 193 -4.62 -63.14 38.70
CA LYS A 193 -4.52 -62.84 40.14
C LYS A 193 -5.75 -63.33 40.90
N THR A 194 -6.96 -63.03 40.42
CA THR A 194 -8.21 -63.48 41.03
C THR A 194 -8.37 -65.01 41.01
N GLN A 195 -7.93 -65.69 39.95
CA GLN A 195 -7.90 -67.16 39.91
C GLN A 195 -6.91 -67.74 40.92
N ILE A 196 -5.72 -67.14 41.08
CA ILE A 196 -4.73 -67.57 42.08
C ILE A 196 -5.27 -67.36 43.50
N GLU A 197 -5.87 -66.21 43.81
CA GLU A 197 -6.51 -65.95 45.10
C GLU A 197 -7.58 -66.99 45.42
N THR A 198 -8.37 -67.37 44.42
CA THR A 198 -9.39 -68.43 44.53
C THR A 198 -8.75 -69.79 44.80
N LEU A 199 -7.69 -70.16 44.06
CA LEU A 199 -6.98 -71.42 44.25
C LEU A 199 -6.33 -71.50 45.63
N VAL A 200 -5.69 -70.43 46.10
CA VAL A 200 -5.10 -70.34 47.44
C VAL A 200 -6.18 -70.52 48.50
N LYS A 201 -7.34 -69.88 48.35
CA LYS A 201 -8.46 -70.07 49.28
C LYS A 201 -8.92 -71.53 49.33
N VAL A 202 -9.11 -72.16 48.17
CA VAL A 202 -9.47 -73.59 48.09
C VAL A 202 -8.39 -74.47 48.70
N ALA A 203 -7.11 -74.21 48.44
CA ALA A 203 -6.00 -74.97 49.01
C ALA A 203 -5.95 -74.85 50.54
N VAL A 204 -6.17 -73.65 51.09
CA VAL A 204 -6.29 -73.43 52.55
C VAL A 204 -7.50 -74.18 53.12
N ASP A 205 -8.64 -74.15 52.44
CA ASP A 205 -9.84 -74.87 52.88
C ASP A 205 -9.65 -76.40 52.83
N VAL A 206 -8.95 -76.92 51.82
CA VAL A 206 -8.58 -78.34 51.72
C VAL A 206 -7.55 -78.70 52.80
N GLN A 207 -6.53 -77.86 53.03
CA GLN A 207 -5.56 -78.07 54.11
C GLN A 207 -6.25 -78.18 55.46
N LYS A 208 -7.18 -77.27 55.78
CA LYS A 208 -7.99 -77.34 57.00
C LYS A 208 -8.77 -78.65 57.10
N LYS A 209 -9.42 -79.08 56.02
CA LYS A 209 -10.14 -80.36 55.98
C LYS A 209 -9.21 -81.56 56.15
N VAL A 210 -8.00 -81.51 55.57
CA VAL A 210 -6.99 -82.55 55.72
C VAL A 210 -6.47 -82.56 57.15
N ASP A 211 -6.22 -81.41 57.78
CA ASP A 211 -5.81 -81.33 59.19
C ASP A 211 -6.92 -81.81 60.15
N GLU A 212 -8.19 -81.58 59.79
CA GLU A 212 -9.36 -82.11 60.54
C GLU A 212 -9.52 -83.63 60.39
N LEU A 213 -9.16 -84.20 59.22
CA LEU A 213 -9.28 -85.64 58.93
C LEU A 213 -8.00 -86.44 59.23
N ALA A 214 -6.85 -85.78 59.29
CA ALA A 214 -5.59 -86.34 59.74
C ALA A 214 -5.65 -86.46 61.26
N LEU A 215 -6.14 -87.60 61.73
CA LEU A 215 -5.97 -88.01 63.12
C LEU A 215 -4.47 -87.91 63.47
N PRO A 216 -4.10 -87.43 64.67
CA PRO A 216 -2.73 -87.52 65.14
C PRO A 216 -2.27 -88.97 64.96
N ILE A 217 -1.16 -89.18 64.25
CA ILE A 217 -0.52 -90.50 64.23
C ILE A 217 -0.35 -90.88 65.70
N PRO A 218 -0.93 -92.00 66.16
CA PRO A 218 -0.74 -92.42 67.54
C PRO A 218 0.77 -92.53 67.75
N ALA A 219 1.29 -91.84 68.75
CA ALA A 219 2.61 -92.13 69.26
C ALA A 219 2.63 -93.64 69.54
N MET A 220 3.38 -94.39 68.74
CA MET A 220 3.75 -95.73 69.16
C MET A 220 4.67 -95.53 70.36
N ASP A 221 4.13 -95.83 71.54
CA ASP A 221 4.93 -96.24 72.67
C ASP A 221 5.80 -97.41 72.20
N THR A 222 7.07 -97.12 71.87
CA THR A 222 8.12 -98.11 72.05
C THR A 222 8.62 -97.92 73.47
N ASP A 223 7.95 -98.61 74.38
CA ASP A 223 8.53 -98.94 75.67
C ASP A 223 9.70 -99.92 75.46
N ALA A 224 10.70 -99.78 76.33
CA ALA A 224 11.75 -100.75 76.68
C ALA A 224 13.05 -100.79 75.83
N PRO A 225 14.12 -101.44 76.33
CA PRO A 225 15.15 -100.82 77.18
C PRO A 225 16.60 -101.20 76.79
N GLY A 226 17.60 -100.49 77.31
CA GLY A 226 19.01 -100.93 77.29
C GLY A 226 19.97 -99.98 76.58
#